data_AF-A0A7S9DC97-F1
#
_entry.id   AF-A0A7S9DC97-F1
#
_cell.length_a   1.000
_cell.length_b   1.000
_cell.length_c   1.000
_cell.angle_alpha   90.00
_cell.angle_beta   90.00
_cell.angle_gamma   90.00
#
_symmetry.space_group_name_H-M   'P 1'
#
loop_
_entity.id
_entity.type
_entity.pdbx_description
1 polymer ?
#
loop_
_entity_poly.entity_id
_entity_poly.type
_entity_poly.pdbx_seq_one_letter_code
_entity_poly.pdbx_strand_id
1 'polypeptide(L)'
;MEGVLIRPHLDSNGRDLAIEHVQDVAPILEWNSRARGDEQHGEWGRHVARIPNVIYVQWLNEEHAKGNTSLRLFTPEFDAIVQRKLDDPEWAYLRTDRPKLQAGWSAELS
;
A
#
# COMPACT_ATOMS: atom_id res chain seq x y z
N MET A 1 4.70 -18.79 -8.84
CA MET A 1 4.63 -17.32 -8.66
C MET A 1 5.04 -16.72 -9.98
N GLU A 2 4.09 -16.19 -10.74
CA GLU A 2 4.45 -15.30 -11.85
C GLU A 2 5.09 -14.04 -11.24
N GLY A 3 6.25 -13.65 -11.75
CA GLY A 3 7.04 -12.55 -11.21
C GLY A 3 6.47 -11.17 -11.54
N VAL A 4 7.26 -10.13 -11.27
CA VAL A 4 6.98 -8.78 -11.80
C VAL A 4 7.38 -8.75 -13.27
N LEU A 5 6.47 -8.32 -14.14
CA LEU A 5 6.72 -8.10 -15.56
C LEU A 5 6.95 -6.61 -15.82
N ILE A 6 7.95 -6.31 -16.63
CA ILE A 6 8.21 -4.94 -17.13
C ILE A 6 7.79 -4.91 -18.60
N ARG A 7 6.92 -3.98 -18.98
CA ARG A 7 6.38 -3.82 -20.34
C ARG A 7 6.72 -2.44 -20.92
N PRO A 8 7.83 -2.32 -21.64
CA PRO A 8 8.12 -1.12 -22.43
C PRO A 8 7.16 -1.03 -23.61
N HIS A 9 6.50 0.11 -23.80
CA HIS A 9 5.61 0.38 -24.93
C HIS A 9 5.59 1.87 -25.26
N LEU A 10 5.11 2.23 -26.44
CA LEU A 10 4.83 3.63 -26.75
C LEU A 10 3.57 4.06 -25.99
N ASP A 11 3.63 5.21 -25.34
CA ASP A 11 2.48 5.83 -24.68
C ASP A 11 1.37 6.15 -25.71
N SER A 12 0.18 6.47 -25.23
CA SER A 12 -1.01 6.86 -25.98
C SER A 12 -0.79 7.95 -27.04
N ASN A 13 0.25 8.78 -26.90
CA ASN A 13 0.63 9.80 -27.88
C ASN A 13 1.52 9.26 -29.03
N GLY A 14 1.95 8.00 -28.97
CA GLY A 14 2.77 7.32 -29.98
C GLY A 14 4.21 7.83 -30.10
N ARG A 15 4.68 8.67 -29.17
CA ARG A 15 6.00 9.32 -29.22
C ARG A 15 6.84 9.03 -27.99
N ASP A 16 6.21 9.00 -26.82
CA ASP A 16 6.91 8.81 -25.56
C ASP A 16 7.02 7.32 -25.22
N LEU A 17 8.13 6.95 -24.58
CA LEU A 17 8.34 5.60 -24.06
C LEU A 17 7.70 5.48 -22.68
N ALA A 18 6.73 4.59 -22.54
CA ALA A 18 6.14 4.20 -21.27
C ALA A 18 6.76 2.89 -20.77
N ILE A 19 7.04 2.82 -19.46
CA ILE A 19 7.50 1.62 -18.77
C ILE A 19 6.44 1.20 -17.77
N GLU A 20 5.68 0.15 -18.09
CA GLU A 20 4.67 -0.40 -17.19
C GLU A 20 5.24 -1.53 -16.33
N HIS A 21 4.93 -1.50 -15.04
CA HIS A 21 5.24 -2.56 -14.09
C HIS A 21 3.97 -3.32 -13.77
N VAL A 22 3.94 -4.61 -14.05
CA VAL A 22 2.77 -5.46 -13.86
C VAL A 22 3.10 -6.54 -12.85
N GLN A 23 2.24 -6.68 -11.84
CA GLN A 23 2.35 -7.67 -10.80
C GLN A 23 0.99 -8.32 -10.58
N ASP A 24 0.95 -9.65 -10.51
CA ASP A 24 -0.21 -10.34 -9.94
C ASP A 24 -0.25 -10.06 -8.43
N VAL A 25 -1.24 -9.28 -8.02
CA VAL A 25 -1.44 -8.88 -6.63
C VAL A 25 -2.39 -9.81 -5.89
N ALA A 26 -3.12 -10.68 -6.58
CA ALA A 26 -4.18 -11.49 -5.97
C ALA A 26 -3.68 -12.33 -4.77
N PRO A 27 -2.52 -13.02 -4.84
CA PRO A 27 -2.01 -13.79 -3.70
C PRO A 27 -1.67 -12.91 -2.49
N ILE A 28 -1.19 -11.68 -2.72
CA ILE A 28 -0.84 -10.74 -1.65
C ILE A 28 -2.12 -10.23 -0.97
N LEU A 29 -3.12 -9.84 -1.77
CA LEU A 29 -4.38 -9.30 -1.26
C LEU A 29 -5.20 -10.38 -0.54
N GLU A 30 -5.20 -11.61 -1.05
CA GLU A 30 -5.81 -12.76 -0.39
C GLU A 30 -5.14 -13.03 0.97
N TRP A 31 -3.80 -12.99 1.02
CA TRP A 31 -3.07 -13.13 2.28
C TRP A 31 -3.39 -11.99 3.26
N ASN A 32 -3.45 -10.74 2.81
CA ASN A 32 -3.81 -9.60 3.66
C ASN A 32 -5.20 -9.76 4.27
N SER A 33 -6.16 -10.19 3.44
CA SER A 33 -7.53 -10.45 3.88
C SER A 33 -7.58 -11.53 4.96
N ARG A 34 -6.86 -12.64 4.77
CA ARG A 34 -6.75 -13.72 5.77
C ARG A 34 -6.08 -13.24 7.06
N ALA A 35 -4.93 -12.57 6.94
CA ALA A 35 -4.15 -12.10 8.08
C ALA A 35 -4.92 -11.08 8.94
N ARG A 36 -5.82 -10.29 8.35
CA ARG A 36 -6.72 -9.39 9.10
C ARG A 36 -7.72 -10.14 9.98
N GLY A 37 -8.06 -11.36 9.59
CA GLY A 37 -8.88 -12.27 10.38
C GLY A 37 -8.17 -12.78 11.63
N ASP A 38 -6.84 -12.83 11.63
CA ASP A 38 -6.04 -13.38 12.73
C ASP A 38 -5.74 -12.31 13.78
N GLU A 39 -5.86 -12.68 15.05
CA GLU A 39 -5.50 -11.78 16.15
C GLU A 39 -3.97 -11.70 16.30
N GLN A 40 -3.42 -10.49 16.28
CA GLN A 40 -2.01 -10.25 16.58
C GLN A 40 -1.89 -9.85 18.06
N HIS A 41 -1.50 -10.80 18.92
CA HIS A 41 -1.49 -10.62 20.38
C HIS A 41 -0.34 -9.76 20.93
N GLY A 42 0.61 -9.32 20.09
CA GLY A 42 1.78 -8.53 20.49
C GLY A 42 1.89 -7.21 19.75
N GLU A 43 2.28 -6.14 20.46
CA GLU A 43 2.55 -4.84 19.86
C GLU A 43 3.95 -4.78 19.19
N TRP A 44 4.92 -5.53 19.71
CA TRP A 44 6.23 -5.64 19.09
C TRP A 44 6.16 -6.54 17.85
N GLY A 45 6.58 -6.02 16.69
CA GLY A 45 6.57 -6.77 15.43
C GLY A 45 5.18 -6.93 14.81
N ARG A 46 4.19 -6.12 15.22
CA ARG A 46 2.85 -6.11 14.62
C ARG A 46 2.95 -5.85 13.11
N HIS A 47 2.42 -6.77 12.32
CA HIS A 47 2.39 -6.66 10.87
C HIS A 47 1.21 -5.76 10.48
N VAL A 48 1.53 -4.54 10.07
CA VAL A 48 0.55 -3.50 9.73
C VAL A 48 -0.03 -3.69 8.33
N ALA A 49 0.83 -3.94 7.34
CA ALA A 49 0.42 -4.09 5.95
C ALA A 49 1.46 -4.88 5.16
N ARG A 50 1.01 -5.54 4.10
CA ARG A 50 1.88 -6.07 3.04
C ARG A 50 1.44 -5.45 1.73
N ILE A 51 2.32 -4.63 1.16
CA ILE A 51 2.00 -3.77 0.03
C ILE A 51 2.65 -4.34 -1.24
N PRO A 52 1.89 -4.53 -2.34
CA PRO A 52 2.47 -4.92 -3.62
C PRO A 52 3.43 -3.85 -4.16
N ASN A 53 4.50 -4.26 -4.86
CA ASN A 53 5.51 -3.33 -5.38
C ASN A 53 4.93 -2.33 -6.38
N VAL A 54 3.96 -2.77 -7.18
CA VAL A 54 3.26 -1.88 -8.13
C VAL A 54 2.52 -0.73 -7.45
N ILE A 55 2.07 -0.93 -6.20
CA ILE A 55 1.44 0.13 -5.41
C ILE A 55 2.49 1.14 -4.91
N TYR A 56 3.67 0.68 -4.48
CA TYR A 56 4.76 1.60 -4.14
C TYR A 56 5.18 2.46 -5.34
N VAL A 57 5.31 1.85 -6.52
CA VAL A 57 5.62 2.57 -7.76
C VAL A 57 4.50 3.55 -8.11
N GLN A 58 3.23 3.16 -7.96
CA GLN A 58 2.09 4.05 -8.17
C GLN A 58 2.19 5.29 -7.28
N TRP A 59 2.37 5.12 -5.96
CA TRP A 59 2.46 6.27 -5.05
C TRP A 59 3.68 7.14 -5.31
N LEU A 60 4.82 6.55 -5.70
CA LEU A 60 5.99 7.32 -6.09
C LEU A 60 5.70 8.18 -7.34
N ASN A 61 5.07 7.59 -8.35
CA ASN A 61 4.71 8.29 -9.58
C ASN A 61 3.71 9.43 -9.32
N GLU A 62 2.73 9.22 -8.44
CA GLU A 62 1.79 10.26 -7.99
C GLU A 62 2.53 11.44 -7.35
N GLU A 63 3.55 11.19 -6.54
CA GLU A 63 4.34 12.24 -5.89
C GLU A 63 5.30 12.93 -6.87
N HIS A 64 5.90 12.18 -7.80
CA HIS A 64 6.70 12.76 -8.88
C HIS A 64 5.86 13.67 -9.79
N ALA A 65 4.61 13.30 -10.07
CA ALA A 65 3.67 14.12 -10.82
C ALA A 65 3.29 15.43 -10.08
N LYS A 66 3.37 15.44 -8.74
CA LYS A 66 3.22 16.66 -7.91
C LYS A 66 4.50 17.50 -7.82
N GLY A 67 5.58 17.07 -8.47
CA GLY A 67 6.88 17.76 -8.49
C GLY A 67 7.92 17.23 -7.51
N ASN A 68 7.62 16.18 -6.73
CA ASN A 68 8.54 15.60 -5.75
C ASN A 68 9.55 14.62 -6.40
N THR A 69 10.18 15.03 -7.51
CA THR A 69 10.99 14.16 -8.39
C THR A 69 12.28 13.63 -7.74
N SER A 70 12.71 14.20 -6.61
CA SER A 70 13.86 13.71 -5.84
C SER A 70 13.51 12.61 -4.83
N LEU A 71 12.22 12.37 -4.57
CA LEU A 71 11.73 11.34 -3.66
C LEU A 71 12.13 9.95 -4.14
N ARG A 72 12.53 9.07 -3.23
CA ARG A 72 12.95 7.69 -3.52
C ARG A 72 12.20 6.71 -2.64
N LEU A 73 12.02 5.49 -3.13
CA LEU A 73 11.47 4.40 -2.33
C LEU A 73 12.36 4.11 -1.11
N PHE A 74 11.71 3.71 -0.01
CA PHE A 74 12.36 3.24 1.22
C PHE A 74 13.27 4.29 1.89
N THR A 75 12.93 5.57 1.74
CA THR A 75 13.50 6.64 2.56
C THR A 75 12.49 7.06 3.63
N PRO A 76 12.92 7.68 4.74
CA PRO A 76 12.00 8.13 5.79
C PRO A 76 10.87 9.04 5.28
N GLU A 77 11.15 9.86 4.25
CA GLU A 77 10.16 10.73 3.63
C GLU A 77 9.09 9.93 2.88
N PHE A 78 9.50 8.88 2.17
CA PHE A 78 8.56 7.98 1.50
C PHE A 78 7.79 7.12 2.51
N ASP A 79 8.43 6.67 3.58
CA ASP A 79 7.76 5.93 4.65
C ASP A 79 6.64 6.77 5.30
N ALA A 80 6.86 8.07 5.49
CA ALA A 80 5.82 8.99 5.96
C ALA A 80 4.65 9.15 4.97
N ILE A 81 4.89 9.01 3.66
CA ILE A 81 3.83 8.97 2.66
C ILE A 81 3.07 7.64 2.75
N VAL A 82 3.77 6.52 2.89
CA VAL A 82 3.17 5.19 3.05
C VAL A 82 2.25 5.16 4.26
N GLN A 83 2.68 5.71 5.41
CA GLN A 83 1.83 5.78 6.60
C GLN A 83 0.55 6.58 6.35
N ARG A 84 0.66 7.78 5.74
CA ARG A 84 -0.51 8.59 5.38
C ARG A 84 -1.44 7.88 4.40
N LYS A 85 -0.90 7.15 3.42
CA LYS A 85 -1.68 6.33 2.49
C LYS A 85 -2.42 5.21 3.22
N LEU A 86 -1.78 4.53 4.17
CA LEU A 86 -2.41 3.46 4.96
C LEU A 86 -3.48 3.95 5.96
N ASP A 87 -3.55 5.25 6.25
CA ASP A 87 -4.62 5.86 7.04
C ASP A 87 -5.84 6.26 6.19
N ASP A 88 -5.68 6.33 4.86
CA ASP A 88 -6.76 6.65 3.92
C ASP A 88 -7.64 5.40 3.67
N PRO A 89 -8.98 5.51 3.79
CA PRO A 89 -9.91 4.42 3.52
C PRO A 89 -9.75 3.77 2.14
N GLU A 90 -9.30 4.50 1.13
CA GLU A 90 -9.02 3.99 -0.22
C GLU A 90 -8.04 2.80 -0.17
N TRP A 91 -7.03 2.88 0.68
CA TRP A 91 -5.94 1.89 0.78
C TRP A 91 -6.13 0.92 1.95
N ALA A 92 -7.26 1.01 2.65
CA ALA A 92 -7.52 0.21 3.84
C ALA A 92 -7.41 -1.30 3.56
N TYR A 93 -7.65 -1.77 2.34
CA TYR A 93 -7.54 -3.19 1.94
C TYR A 93 -6.10 -3.75 1.97
N LEU A 94 -5.07 -2.89 1.97
CA LEU A 94 -3.67 -3.29 2.07
C LEU A 94 -3.25 -3.65 3.50
N ARG A 95 -4.00 -3.18 4.49
CA ARG A 95 -3.72 -3.43 5.90
C ARG A 95 -3.97 -4.89 6.28
N THR A 96 -3.16 -5.41 7.17
CA THR A 96 -3.31 -6.75 7.77
C THR A 96 -3.64 -6.69 9.25
N ASP A 97 -3.49 -5.51 9.86
CA ASP A 97 -4.00 -5.28 11.20
C ASP A 97 -5.49 -4.91 11.14
N ARG A 98 -6.25 -5.35 12.15
CA ARG A 98 -7.59 -4.80 12.35
C ARG A 98 -7.45 -3.33 12.76
N PRO A 99 -8.28 -2.41 12.24
CA PRO A 99 -8.57 -1.19 12.99
C PRO A 99 -8.91 -1.63 14.40
N LYS A 100 -8.36 -0.98 15.45
CA LYS A 100 -8.80 -1.27 16.82
C LYS A 100 -10.32 -1.37 16.74
N LEU A 101 -10.87 -2.54 17.10
CA LEU A 101 -12.29 -2.62 17.41
C LEU A 101 -12.46 -1.48 18.41
N GLN A 102 -13.07 -0.37 17.99
CA GLN A 102 -13.69 0.52 18.94
C GLN A 102 -14.77 -0.38 19.52
N ALA A 103 -14.39 -1.11 20.57
CA ALA A 103 -15.29 -1.82 21.43
C ALA A 103 -16.16 -0.71 21.99
N GLY A 104 -17.31 -0.48 21.35
CA GLY A 104 -18.30 0.43 21.83
C GLY A 104 -18.68 -0.03 23.23
N TRP A 105 -18.30 0.78 24.21
CA TRP A 105 -19.10 1.14 25.38
C TRP A 105 -18.75 2.58 25.72
N SER A 106 -19.21 3.55 24.91
CA SER A 106 -19.43 4.90 25.44
C SER A 106 -20.75 4.87 26.22
N ALA A 107 -20.72 4.25 27.39
CA ALA A 107 -21.79 4.31 28.37
C ALA A 107 -21.14 4.39 29.76
N GLU A 108 -20.63 5.57 30.09
CA GLU A 108 -20.76 6.06 31.46
C GLU A 108 -21.60 7.33 31.40
N LEU A 109 -22.91 7.12 31.36
CA LEU A 109 -23.86 8.01 32.00
C LEU A 109 -23.75 7.74 33.51
N SER A 110 -23.08 8.62 34.25
CA SER A 110 -23.47 9.16 35.57
C SER A 110 -22.41 10.14 36.04
#